data_AF-A0A2M8P8Z6-F1
#
_entry.id   AF-A0A2M8P8Z6-F1
#
_cell.length_a   1.000
_cell.length_b   1.000
_cell.length_c   1.000
_cell.angle_alpha   90.00
_cell.angle_beta   90.00
_cell.angle_gamma   90.00
#
_symmetry.space_group_name_H-M   'P 1'
#
loop_
_entity.id
_entity.type
_entity.pdbx_description
1 polymer ?
#
loop_
_entity_poly.entity_id
_entity_poly.type
_entity_poly.pdbx_seq_one_letter_code
_entity_poly.pdbx_strand_id
1 'polypeptide(L)'
;MGVYTGASVGALTEVVSNDDFGGRDDAQVTWTANSGTTYYIAVAIANATGDSSTAMREKYYITFVSTDNDDYANAVALNGDTFSVNAHNFGASKETGEDNHGGNSGGRSIWYAWTPSTSGSYRIDTFGSWKRWQYWSPATKVMDTLLGVYTGSSVDDLTLVAQNDDFDSSNKGNTTGTSVVYLDATAGTTYYIAVDGYN
;
A
#
# COMPACT_ATOMS: atom_id res chain seq x y z
N MET A 1 -2.05 11.91 17.82
CA MET A 1 -1.05 12.47 16.87
C MET A 1 -1.71 13.49 15.98
N GLY A 2 -1.01 14.56 15.60
CA GLY A 2 -1.51 15.54 14.62
C GLY A 2 -0.44 15.94 13.62
N VAL A 3 -0.87 16.25 12.40
CA VAL A 3 -0.06 16.77 11.29
C VAL A 3 -0.55 18.17 10.98
N TYR A 4 0.39 19.09 10.82
CA TYR A 4 0.12 20.52 10.67
C TYR A 4 0.98 21.11 9.55
N THR A 5 0.56 22.24 9.00
CA THR A 5 1.38 23.10 8.12
C THR A 5 1.24 24.56 8.52
N GLY A 6 2.19 25.42 8.15
CA GLY A 6 2.18 26.84 8.50
C GLY A 6 3.58 27.37 8.81
N ALA A 7 3.67 28.67 9.10
CA ALA A 7 4.97 29.34 9.26
C ALA A 7 5.51 29.33 10.69
N SER A 8 4.67 29.12 11.70
CA SER A 8 5.06 29.09 13.12
C SER A 8 4.02 28.39 13.98
N VAL A 9 4.40 27.96 15.19
CA VAL A 9 3.53 27.22 16.13
C VAL A 9 2.19 27.92 16.42
N GLY A 10 2.18 29.26 16.50
CA GLY A 10 0.94 30.04 16.72
C GLY A 10 0.08 30.26 15.47
N ALA A 11 0.55 29.80 14.31
CA ALA A 11 -0.10 29.94 13.00
C ALA A 11 -0.13 28.61 12.24
N LEU A 12 0.00 27.49 12.94
CA LEU A 12 -0.17 26.16 12.35
C LEU A 12 -1.64 25.91 12.05
N THR A 13 -1.90 25.37 10.87
CA THR A 13 -3.20 24.83 10.47
C THR A 13 -3.10 23.31 10.53
N GLU A 14 -4.05 22.67 11.21
CA GLU A 14 -4.14 21.22 11.24
C GLU A 14 -4.50 20.67 9.85
N VAL A 15 -3.77 19.64 9.43
CA VAL A 15 -4.00 18.90 8.19
C VAL A 15 -4.80 17.64 8.49
N VAL A 16 -4.38 16.86 9.48
CA VAL A 16 -5.06 15.65 9.95
C VAL A 16 -4.61 15.33 11.37
N SER A 17 -5.49 14.78 12.19
CA SER A 17 -5.14 14.21 13.49
C SER A 17 -5.91 12.93 13.77
N ASN A 18 -5.30 12.06 14.57
CA ASN A 18 -5.91 10.84 15.09
C ASN A 18 -5.13 10.39 16.33
N ASP A 19 -5.81 9.90 17.36
CA ASP A 19 -5.23 9.36 18.59
C ASP A 19 -5.27 7.84 18.66
N ASP A 20 -6.31 7.19 18.13
CA ASP A 20 -6.48 5.73 18.17
C ASP A 20 -6.66 5.11 16.78
N PHE A 21 -6.08 3.93 16.54
CA PHE A 21 -6.21 3.20 15.28
C PHE A 21 -6.40 1.70 15.50
N GLY A 22 -7.33 1.11 14.75
CA GLY A 22 -7.55 -0.34 14.77
C GLY A 22 -7.96 -0.90 16.13
N GLY A 23 -8.62 -0.09 16.97
CA GLY A 23 -9.04 -0.44 18.33
C GLY A 23 -7.89 -0.51 19.34
N ARG A 24 -6.77 0.16 19.06
CA ARG A 24 -5.59 0.28 19.94
C ARG A 24 -5.27 1.76 20.17
N ASP A 25 -4.53 2.00 21.24
CA ASP A 25 -3.99 3.32 21.63
C ASP A 25 -2.80 3.76 20.73
N ASP A 26 -2.71 3.21 19.52
CA ASP A 26 -1.72 3.55 18.52
C ASP A 26 -2.29 4.62 17.58
N ALA A 27 -1.60 5.74 17.39
CA ALA A 27 -2.04 6.78 16.48
C ALA A 27 -1.58 6.50 15.03
N GLN A 28 -2.51 6.53 14.06
CA GLN A 28 -2.20 6.52 12.63
C GLN A 28 -2.99 7.59 11.89
N VAL A 29 -2.32 8.32 10.99
CA VAL A 29 -2.93 9.30 10.09
C VAL A 29 -2.43 9.07 8.67
N THR A 30 -3.24 9.45 7.68
CA THR A 30 -2.89 9.43 6.25
C THR A 30 -3.35 10.73 5.64
N TRP A 31 -2.51 11.35 4.83
CA TRP A 31 -2.83 12.59 4.11
C TRP A 31 -1.98 12.69 2.84
N THR A 32 -2.47 13.46 1.86
CA THR A 32 -1.70 13.81 0.66
C THR A 32 -0.74 14.95 1.00
N ALA A 33 0.57 14.69 0.89
CA ALA A 33 1.59 15.70 1.11
C ALA A 33 1.93 16.43 -0.21
N ASN A 34 1.90 17.76 -0.17
CA ASN A 34 2.27 18.59 -1.32
C ASN A 34 3.79 18.77 -1.39
N SER A 35 4.37 18.56 -2.58
CA SER A 35 5.80 18.78 -2.81
C SER A 35 6.23 20.20 -2.41
N GLY A 36 7.38 20.32 -1.76
CA GLY A 36 7.92 21.59 -1.26
C GLY A 36 7.20 22.17 -0.03
N THR A 37 6.11 21.56 0.45
CA THR A 37 5.42 21.99 1.67
C THR A 37 6.05 21.36 2.90
N THR A 38 6.35 22.19 3.91
CA THR A 38 6.80 21.68 5.21
C THR A 38 5.60 21.28 6.06
N TYR A 39 5.63 20.04 6.56
CA TYR A 39 4.66 19.51 7.51
C TYR A 39 5.31 19.29 8.87
N TYR A 40 4.57 19.60 9.92
CA TYR A 40 4.97 19.41 11.30
C TYR A 40 4.12 18.30 11.90
N ILE A 41 4.75 17.25 12.44
CA ILE A 41 4.06 16.14 13.09
C ILE A 41 4.27 16.26 14.60
N ALA A 42 3.17 16.39 15.34
CA ALA A 42 3.16 16.41 16.79
C ALA A 42 2.63 15.07 17.33
N VAL A 43 3.40 14.43 18.20
CA VAL A 43 3.02 13.22 18.92
C VAL A 43 3.00 13.55 20.41
N ALA A 44 1.90 13.21 21.06
CA ALA A 44 1.69 13.45 22.49
C ALA A 44 1.00 12.23 23.11
N ILE A 45 1.21 12.05 24.41
CA ILE A 45 0.52 11.04 25.20
C ILE A 45 -0.87 11.58 25.56
N ALA A 46 -1.91 10.81 25.29
CA ALA A 46 -3.27 11.18 25.64
C ALA A 46 -3.41 11.35 27.16
N ASN A 47 -4.16 12.38 27.60
CA ASN A 47 -4.51 12.62 29.00
C ASN A 47 -3.33 12.78 29.98
N ALA A 48 -2.14 13.18 29.52
CA ALA A 48 -1.01 13.42 30.40
C ALA A 48 -1.28 14.60 31.37
N THR A 49 -1.52 14.32 32.65
CA THR A 49 -1.70 15.32 33.71
C THR A 49 -0.43 15.44 34.58
N GLY A 50 0.47 16.38 34.25
CA GLY A 50 1.59 16.75 35.14
C GLY A 50 2.78 15.76 35.24
N ASP A 51 3.86 16.24 35.87
CA ASP A 51 5.28 15.84 35.76
C ASP A 51 5.67 14.33 35.62
N SER A 52 6.02 13.98 34.38
CA SER A 52 7.18 13.23 33.81
C SER A 52 8.00 12.18 34.58
N SER A 53 7.76 11.85 35.84
CA SER A 53 8.72 11.00 36.60
C SER A 53 8.43 9.49 36.58
N THR A 54 7.23 9.06 36.16
CA THR A 54 6.87 7.63 36.01
C THR A 54 6.44 7.24 34.59
N ALA A 55 6.17 8.22 33.71
CA ALA A 55 5.66 8.00 32.35
C ALA A 55 6.74 7.90 31.24
N MET A 56 8.02 8.08 31.56
CA MET A 56 9.04 8.39 30.55
C MET A 56 10.01 7.24 30.22
N ARG A 57 9.52 6.04 29.90
CA ARG A 57 10.35 4.99 29.26
C ARG A 57 9.63 4.15 28.22
N GLU A 58 8.56 4.65 27.62
CA GLU A 58 7.95 3.94 26.51
C GLU A 58 8.62 4.36 25.20
N LYS A 59 9.14 3.36 24.49
CA LYS A 59 9.77 3.54 23.19
C LYS A 59 8.65 3.71 22.16
N TYR A 60 8.39 4.94 21.73
CA TYR A 60 7.47 5.19 20.63
C TYR A 60 8.20 5.00 19.29
N TYR A 61 7.54 4.33 18.35
CA TYR A 61 8.04 4.18 16.99
C TYR A 61 7.18 5.05 16.06
N ILE A 62 7.79 6.06 15.46
CA ILE A 62 7.16 6.81 14.37
C ILE A 62 7.68 6.21 13.07
N THR A 63 6.78 5.69 12.25
CA THR A 63 7.12 5.22 10.90
C THR A 63 6.51 6.18 9.89
N PHE A 64 7.36 6.79 9.06
CA PHE A 64 6.91 7.50 7.87
C PHE A 64 6.88 6.53 6.71
N VAL A 65 5.74 6.50 6.03
CA VAL A 65 5.53 5.63 4.89
C VAL A 65 4.93 6.45 3.78
N SER A 66 5.61 6.47 2.63
CA SER A 66 5.11 7.02 1.38
C SER A 66 5.16 5.93 0.33
N THR A 67 4.18 5.93 -0.56
CA THR A 67 4.12 5.03 -1.71
C THR A 67 4.38 5.86 -2.96
N ASP A 68 5.61 5.78 -3.48
CA ASP A 68 6.00 6.50 -4.70
C ASP A 68 5.19 6.03 -5.93
N ASN A 69 4.51 4.89 -5.80
CA ASN A 69 3.71 4.25 -6.83
C ASN A 69 2.22 4.15 -6.49
N ASP A 70 1.70 5.14 -5.77
CA ASP A 70 0.26 5.26 -5.47
C ASP A 70 -0.57 5.42 -6.76
N ASP A 71 -0.21 6.37 -7.61
CA ASP A 71 -0.93 6.62 -8.87
C ASP A 71 -0.39 5.76 -10.02
N TYR A 72 -1.27 5.34 -10.92
CA TYR A 72 -0.96 4.69 -12.20
C TYR A 72 0.09 5.46 -13.00
N ALA A 73 -0.03 6.79 -13.04
CA ALA A 73 0.92 7.66 -13.75
C ALA A 73 2.33 7.61 -13.14
N ASN A 74 2.44 7.23 -11.86
CA ASN A 74 3.68 7.10 -11.10
C ASN A 74 4.11 5.63 -10.94
N ALA A 75 3.53 4.71 -11.72
CA ALA A 75 3.86 3.28 -11.68
C ALA A 75 5.39 3.05 -11.74
N VAL A 76 5.92 2.34 -10.74
CA VAL A 76 7.35 2.08 -10.66
C VAL A 76 7.76 1.05 -11.72
N ALA A 77 8.80 1.37 -12.49
CA ALA A 77 9.30 0.49 -13.53
C ALA A 77 9.98 -0.77 -12.96
N LEU A 78 9.53 -1.93 -13.41
CA LEU A 78 10.16 -3.23 -13.14
C LEU A 78 11.03 -3.60 -14.33
N ASN A 79 12.34 -3.74 -14.08
CA ASN A 79 13.33 -4.01 -15.12
C ASN A 79 13.69 -5.49 -15.18
N GLY A 80 13.74 -6.04 -16.40
CA GLY A 80 14.04 -7.45 -16.66
C GLY A 80 12.80 -8.35 -16.68
N ASP A 81 13.03 -9.64 -16.89
CA ASP A 81 11.97 -10.66 -17.01
C ASP A 81 11.67 -11.40 -15.69
N THR A 82 12.54 -11.23 -14.69
CA THR A 82 12.39 -11.83 -13.35
C THR A 82 12.69 -10.79 -12.29
N PHE A 83 11.77 -10.58 -11.37
CA PHE A 83 11.90 -9.63 -10.27
C PHE A 83 11.21 -10.13 -9.01
N SER A 84 11.61 -9.57 -7.88
CA SER A 84 10.88 -9.66 -6.62
C SER A 84 11.05 -8.31 -5.92
N VAL A 85 9.94 -7.69 -5.54
CA VAL A 85 9.92 -6.37 -4.91
C VAL A 85 9.27 -6.47 -3.55
N ASN A 86 9.84 -5.77 -2.57
CA ASN A 86 9.20 -5.57 -1.28
C ASN A 86 8.54 -4.20 -1.29
N ALA A 87 7.24 -4.17 -1.01
CA ALA A 87 6.46 -2.94 -0.98
C ALA A 87 5.34 -3.03 0.04
N HIS A 88 4.64 -1.93 0.22
CA HIS A 88 3.46 -1.79 1.03
C HIS A 88 2.55 -0.76 0.36
N ASN A 89 1.26 -0.82 0.63
CA ASN A 89 0.27 0.16 0.17
C ASN A 89 -0.19 1.10 1.29
N PHE A 90 0.62 1.25 2.35
CA PHE A 90 0.33 2.20 3.42
C PHE A 90 0.38 3.63 2.87
N GLY A 91 -0.75 4.32 2.93
CA GLY A 91 -0.87 5.69 2.42
C GLY A 91 -1.37 5.76 0.99
N ALA A 92 -1.40 4.63 0.26
CA ALA A 92 -1.98 4.56 -1.06
C ALA A 92 -3.51 4.74 -1.02
N SER A 93 -4.05 5.08 -2.17
CA SER A 93 -5.45 5.38 -2.43
C SER A 93 -5.97 4.58 -3.64
N LYS A 94 -7.26 4.73 -3.95
CA LYS A 94 -7.86 4.22 -5.18
C LYS A 94 -8.16 5.41 -6.08
N GLU A 95 -7.64 5.39 -7.30
CA GLU A 95 -7.84 6.47 -8.25
C GLU A 95 -9.28 6.49 -8.79
N THR A 96 -9.76 7.67 -9.15
CA THR A 96 -11.04 7.77 -9.88
C THR A 96 -10.86 7.18 -11.27
N GLY A 97 -11.69 6.19 -11.62
CA GLY A 97 -11.59 5.47 -12.89
C GLY A 97 -10.80 4.16 -12.77
N GLU A 98 -10.14 3.90 -11.64
CA GLU A 98 -9.45 2.65 -11.38
C GLU A 98 -10.41 1.46 -11.31
N ASP A 99 -10.07 0.40 -12.06
CA ASP A 99 -10.78 -0.87 -12.05
C ASP A 99 -10.75 -1.58 -10.68
N ASN A 100 -11.72 -2.46 -10.47
CA ASN A 100 -11.74 -3.36 -9.31
C ASN A 100 -10.82 -4.55 -9.55
N HIS A 101 -9.61 -4.51 -8.98
CA HIS A 101 -8.62 -5.58 -9.11
C HIS A 101 -9.13 -6.88 -8.48
N GLY A 102 -9.06 -7.98 -9.21
CA GLY A 102 -9.59 -9.27 -8.74
C GLY A 102 -11.12 -9.27 -8.56
N GLY A 103 -11.82 -8.26 -9.07
CA GLY A 103 -13.27 -8.10 -8.89
C GLY A 103 -13.71 -7.55 -7.53
N ASN A 104 -12.77 -7.23 -6.64
CA ASN A 104 -13.05 -6.55 -5.37
C ASN A 104 -12.71 -5.04 -5.49
N SER A 105 -13.45 -4.20 -4.76
CA SER A 105 -13.25 -2.74 -4.82
C SER A 105 -11.90 -2.28 -4.28
N GLY A 106 -11.29 -3.06 -3.38
CA GLY A 106 -10.04 -2.71 -2.74
C GLY A 106 -10.10 -1.31 -2.11
N GLY A 107 -9.03 -0.53 -2.27
CA GLY A 107 -9.01 0.88 -1.90
C GLY A 107 -7.63 1.51 -1.74
N ARG A 108 -6.55 0.73 -1.90
CA ARG A 108 -5.17 1.15 -1.66
C ARG A 108 -4.26 0.44 -2.66
N SER A 109 -4.47 0.71 -3.94
CA SER A 109 -3.69 0.08 -5.01
C SER A 109 -2.29 0.70 -5.06
N ILE A 110 -1.31 -0.08 -5.48
CA ILE A 110 0.00 0.42 -5.89
C ILE A 110 0.34 -0.14 -7.27
N TRP A 111 1.05 0.65 -8.07
CA TRP A 111 1.23 0.38 -9.49
C TRP A 111 2.68 0.07 -9.87
N TYR A 112 2.84 -0.84 -10.82
CA TYR A 112 4.12 -1.12 -11.45
C TYR A 112 3.97 -1.15 -12.96
N ALA A 113 4.98 -0.67 -13.67
CA ALA A 113 5.06 -0.76 -15.12
C ALA A 113 6.14 -1.78 -15.50
N TRP A 114 5.79 -2.75 -16.32
CA TRP A 114 6.70 -3.83 -16.72
C TRP A 114 6.67 -4.02 -18.23
N THR A 115 7.84 -4.08 -18.85
CA THR A 115 7.99 -4.36 -20.29
C THR A 115 8.88 -5.59 -20.46
N PRO A 116 8.34 -6.77 -20.78
CA PRO A 116 9.13 -7.98 -20.97
C PRO A 116 10.11 -7.84 -22.13
N SER A 117 11.27 -8.47 -21.98
CA SER A 117 12.27 -8.54 -23.04
C SER A 117 12.04 -9.72 -23.99
N THR A 118 11.24 -10.71 -23.57
CA THR A 118 10.88 -11.88 -24.37
C THR A 118 9.37 -12.14 -24.35
N SER A 119 8.83 -12.69 -25.45
CA SER A 119 7.42 -13.08 -25.49
C SER A 119 7.26 -14.48 -24.91
N GLY A 120 6.22 -14.71 -24.10
CA GLY A 120 5.97 -16.01 -23.51
C GLY A 120 5.01 -15.95 -22.33
N SER A 121 4.87 -17.08 -21.65
CA SER A 121 4.01 -17.19 -20.47
C SER A 121 4.76 -16.74 -19.21
N TYR A 122 4.16 -15.82 -18.47
CA TYR A 122 4.69 -15.29 -17.21
C TYR A 122 3.73 -15.57 -16.07
N ARG A 123 4.30 -15.66 -14.86
CA ARG A 123 3.57 -15.83 -13.60
C ARG A 123 3.94 -14.66 -12.69
N ILE A 124 2.93 -13.97 -12.18
CA ILE A 124 3.09 -12.87 -11.22
C ILE A 124 2.26 -13.23 -9.99
N ASP A 125 2.86 -13.16 -8.81
CA ASP A 125 2.20 -13.51 -7.55
C ASP A 125 2.57 -12.52 -6.43
N THR A 126 1.72 -12.47 -5.42
CA THR A 126 1.94 -11.70 -4.18
C THR A 126 2.29 -12.60 -3.01
N PHE A 127 2.83 -13.80 -3.26
CA PHE A 127 3.08 -14.79 -2.22
C PHE A 127 4.10 -14.26 -1.20
N GLY A 128 3.86 -14.61 0.07
CA GLY A 128 4.65 -14.09 1.18
C GLY A 128 4.23 -12.70 1.66
N SER A 129 3.13 -12.14 1.17
CA SER A 129 2.56 -10.90 1.70
C SER A 129 1.96 -11.10 3.09
N TRP A 130 2.24 -10.17 4.01
CA TRP A 130 1.82 -10.24 5.42
C TRP A 130 1.34 -8.89 5.92
N LYS A 131 0.36 -8.90 6.84
CA LYS A 131 -0.18 -7.66 7.43
C LYS A 131 0.78 -7.13 8.51
N ARG A 132 1.23 -5.88 8.38
CA ARG A 132 2.17 -5.22 9.32
C ARG A 132 1.57 -4.85 10.68
N TRP A 133 0.25 -4.93 10.87
CA TRP A 133 -0.41 -4.38 12.07
C TRP A 133 -0.22 -5.18 13.38
N GLN A 134 0.27 -6.41 13.33
CA GLN A 134 0.31 -7.20 14.55
C GLN A 134 1.73 -7.40 15.08
N TYR A 135 2.24 -6.37 15.77
CA TYR A 135 3.18 -6.61 16.87
C TYR A 135 2.45 -7.54 17.85
N TRP A 136 2.88 -8.82 17.91
CA TRP A 136 2.29 -9.96 18.62
C TRP A 136 1.34 -10.92 17.86
N SER A 137 1.02 -10.72 16.57
CA SER A 137 0.45 -11.86 15.84
C SER A 137 1.56 -12.83 15.51
N PRO A 138 1.38 -14.13 15.74
CA PRO A 138 2.18 -15.09 15.00
C PRO A 138 2.06 -14.78 13.50
N ALA A 139 3.11 -15.04 12.74
CA ALA A 139 3.24 -14.84 11.28
C ALA A 139 2.22 -15.66 10.44
N THR A 140 1.07 -15.98 11.01
CA THR A 140 0.00 -16.83 10.52
C THR A 140 -1.16 -16.05 9.89
N LYS A 141 -1.05 -14.72 9.72
CA LYS A 141 -2.06 -13.95 8.97
C LYS A 141 -1.46 -13.38 7.69
N VAL A 142 -1.60 -14.18 6.63
CA VAL A 142 -1.35 -13.79 5.23
C VAL A 142 -2.17 -12.54 4.91
N MET A 143 -1.61 -11.66 4.09
CA MET A 143 -2.38 -10.54 3.55
C MET A 143 -3.38 -11.07 2.51
N ASP A 144 -4.58 -10.51 2.55
CA ASP A 144 -5.59 -10.73 1.52
C ASP A 144 -5.34 -9.68 0.43
N THR A 145 -4.79 -10.10 -0.70
CA THR A 145 -4.28 -9.24 -1.77
C THR A 145 -5.19 -9.32 -2.97
N LEU A 146 -5.20 -8.26 -3.76
CA LEU A 146 -5.81 -8.23 -5.09
C LEU A 146 -4.71 -7.95 -6.11
N LEU A 147 -4.75 -8.63 -7.25
CA LEU A 147 -3.77 -8.48 -8.32
C LEU A 147 -4.49 -8.28 -9.66
N GLY A 148 -4.13 -7.21 -10.37
CA GLY A 148 -4.60 -6.95 -11.72
C GLY A 148 -3.42 -6.65 -12.65
N VAL A 149 -3.51 -7.10 -13.90
CA VAL A 149 -2.56 -6.78 -14.97
C VAL A 149 -3.32 -6.23 -16.15
N TYR A 150 -2.84 -5.10 -16.66
CA TYR A 150 -3.52 -4.28 -17.65
C TYR A 150 -2.56 -3.84 -18.76
N THR A 151 -3.12 -3.53 -19.91
CA THR A 151 -2.52 -2.59 -20.87
C THR A 151 -3.40 -1.34 -20.93
N GLY A 152 -2.93 -0.26 -21.53
CA GLY A 152 -3.67 1.00 -21.59
C GLY A 152 -2.73 2.19 -21.47
N SER A 153 -3.28 3.40 -21.65
CA SER A 153 -2.52 4.65 -21.56
C SER A 153 -2.87 5.52 -20.34
N SER A 154 -3.96 5.20 -19.64
CA SER A 154 -4.43 5.92 -18.45
C SER A 154 -5.26 5.00 -17.56
N VAL A 155 -5.42 5.37 -16.29
CA VAL A 155 -6.15 4.59 -15.28
C VAL A 155 -7.63 4.39 -15.62
N ASP A 156 -8.21 5.30 -16.41
CA ASP A 156 -9.60 5.29 -16.87
C ASP A 156 -9.80 4.66 -18.26
N ASP A 157 -8.73 4.17 -18.90
CA ASP A 157 -8.74 3.49 -20.21
C ASP A 157 -7.84 2.23 -20.18
N LEU A 158 -8.03 1.42 -19.15
CA LEU A 158 -7.33 0.15 -18.99
C LEU A 158 -8.03 -0.98 -19.74
N THR A 159 -7.24 -1.82 -20.39
CA THR A 159 -7.65 -3.11 -20.91
C THR A 159 -7.13 -4.20 -19.99
N LEU A 160 -8.04 -4.90 -19.30
CA LEU A 160 -7.71 -6.02 -18.43
C LEU A 160 -7.05 -7.17 -19.23
N VAL A 161 -5.89 -7.62 -18.77
CA VAL A 161 -5.17 -8.79 -19.30
C VAL A 161 -5.40 -10.00 -18.41
N ALA A 162 -5.22 -9.85 -17.10
CA ALA A 162 -5.43 -10.91 -16.11
C ALA A 162 -5.67 -10.33 -14.73
N GLN A 163 -6.42 -11.01 -13.88
CA GLN A 163 -6.59 -10.62 -12.48
C GLN A 163 -6.88 -11.81 -11.57
N ASN A 164 -6.59 -11.66 -10.29
CA ASN A 164 -6.89 -12.64 -9.27
C ASN A 164 -7.03 -11.95 -7.89
N ASP A 165 -7.97 -12.45 -7.10
CA ASP A 165 -8.15 -12.10 -5.68
C ASP A 165 -7.42 -13.17 -4.85
N ASP A 166 -8.01 -14.36 -4.82
CA ASP A 166 -7.44 -15.50 -4.12
C ASP A 166 -6.79 -16.54 -5.04
N PHE A 167 -5.59 -16.96 -4.69
CA PHE A 167 -5.04 -18.22 -5.17
C PHE A 167 -5.76 -19.39 -4.49
N ASP A 168 -6.75 -19.96 -5.16
CA ASP A 168 -7.36 -21.23 -4.74
C ASP A 168 -6.40 -22.40 -5.02
N SER A 169 -5.73 -22.87 -3.97
CA SER A 169 -5.10 -24.19 -3.98
C SER A 169 -5.85 -25.09 -3.01
N SER A 170 -6.79 -25.87 -3.54
CA SER A 170 -7.70 -26.70 -2.76
C SER A 170 -7.06 -27.77 -1.82
N ASN A 171 -5.75 -27.74 -1.50
CA ASN A 171 -5.18 -28.54 -0.40
C ASN A 171 -3.73 -28.23 0.08
N LYS A 172 -3.19 -27.00 0.17
CA LYS A 172 -1.93 -26.75 0.92
C LYS A 172 -1.95 -25.42 1.69
N GLY A 173 -1.69 -25.51 2.99
CA GLY A 173 -1.97 -24.46 3.96
C GLY A 173 -1.22 -23.14 3.78
N ASN A 174 -1.89 -22.08 4.25
CA ASN A 174 -1.33 -20.77 4.62
C ASN A 174 -0.91 -19.82 3.47
N THR A 175 -1.61 -19.85 2.33
CA THR A 175 -1.60 -18.77 1.32
C THR A 175 -3.02 -18.31 0.90
N THR A 176 -4.04 -18.73 1.66
CA THR A 176 -5.43 -18.29 1.48
C THR A 176 -5.47 -16.77 1.71
N GLY A 177 -5.66 -15.98 0.66
CA GLY A 177 -5.55 -14.52 0.66
C GLY A 177 -4.60 -13.95 -0.40
N THR A 178 -3.54 -14.65 -0.82
CA THR A 178 -2.62 -14.08 -1.82
C THR A 178 -3.02 -14.42 -3.24
N SER A 179 -2.75 -13.52 -4.17
CA SER A 179 -3.13 -13.64 -5.57
C SER A 179 -2.01 -14.16 -6.46
N VAL A 180 -2.39 -14.79 -7.57
CA VAL A 180 -1.51 -15.14 -8.69
C VAL A 180 -2.22 -14.97 -10.02
N VAL A 181 -1.52 -14.45 -11.02
CA VAL A 181 -1.98 -14.41 -12.41
C VAL A 181 -0.98 -15.09 -13.33
N TYR A 182 -1.50 -15.64 -14.42
CA TYR A 182 -0.74 -16.13 -15.55
C TYR A 182 -1.14 -15.34 -16.77
N LEU A 183 -0.16 -14.91 -17.56
CA LEU A 183 -0.40 -14.16 -18.79
C LEU A 183 0.60 -14.53 -19.87
N ASP A 184 0.16 -14.52 -21.12
CA ASP A 184 1.03 -14.58 -22.28
C ASP A 184 1.43 -13.15 -22.68
N ALA A 185 2.63 -12.75 -22.24
CA ALA A 185 3.14 -11.41 -22.46
C ALA A 185 3.89 -11.32 -23.81
N THR A 186 3.79 -10.16 -24.46
CA THR A 186 4.50 -9.87 -25.73
C THR A 186 5.69 -8.95 -25.46
N ALA A 187 6.88 -9.36 -25.92
CA ALA A 187 8.10 -8.56 -25.80
C ALA A 187 7.90 -7.12 -26.27
N GLY A 188 8.37 -6.15 -25.48
CA GLY A 188 8.26 -4.72 -25.80
C GLY A 188 6.87 -4.11 -25.57
N THR A 189 5.87 -4.88 -25.15
CA THR A 189 4.57 -4.33 -24.72
C THR A 189 4.63 -3.95 -23.25
N THR A 190 4.24 -2.74 -22.88
CA THR A 190 4.18 -2.34 -21.47
C THR A 190 2.88 -2.84 -20.83
N TYR A 191 3.03 -3.54 -19.71
CA TYR A 191 1.95 -4.00 -18.84
C TYR A 191 2.00 -3.22 -17.54
N TYR A 192 0.82 -2.86 -17.04
CA TYR A 192 0.64 -2.21 -15.75
C TYR A 192 0.09 -3.22 -14.75
N ILE A 193 0.75 -3.34 -13.61
CA ILE A 193 0.44 -4.32 -12.57
C ILE A 193 -0.04 -3.53 -11.36
N ALA A 194 -1.29 -3.75 -10.98
CA ALA A 194 -1.89 -3.19 -9.77
C ALA A 194 -1.89 -4.25 -8.66
N VAL A 195 -1.41 -3.86 -7.48
CA VAL A 195 -1.48 -4.68 -6.27
C VAL A 195 -2.26 -3.91 -5.21
N ASP A 196 -3.33 -4.50 -4.68
CA ASP A 196 -4.17 -3.90 -3.64
C ASP A 196 -4.44 -4.94 -2.53
N GLY A 197 -5.21 -4.57 -1.51
CA GLY A 197 -5.71 -5.46 -0.48
C GLY A 197 -7.23 -5.56 -0.51
N TYR A 198 -7.75 -6.75 -0.16
CA TYR A 198 -9.17 -6.96 0.06
C TYR A 198 -9.69 -6.07 1.19
N ASN A 199 -10.87 -5.47 0.98
CA ASN A 199 -11.48 -4.48 1.89
C ASN A 199 -12.41 -5.04 2.97
#